data_AF-A0A7W2I8V7-F1
#
_entry.id   AF-A0A7W2I8V7-F1
#
_cell.length_a   1.000
_cell.length_b   1.000
_cell.length_c   1.000
_cell.angle_alpha   90.00
_cell.angle_beta   90.00
_cell.angle_gamma   90.00
#
_symmetry.space_group_name_H-M   'P 1'
#
loop_
_entity.id
_entity.type
_entity.pdbx_description
1 polymer ?
#
loop_
_entity_poly.entity_id
_entity_poly.type
_entity_poly.pdbx_seq_one_letter_code
_entity_poly.pdbx_strand_id
1 'polypeptide(L)'
;MGHVVAAARAPVLPCPQPAWESEARRIVDIQRRVQAITPAFLTDLTFDGQSYVLKELLPDQDRLTLDHWDGKLARLEMVMCDMGALLAWAHLRSSGRQGSANADAWMAYGADVASWRADLLDHAQAGQQQVLADWESYAAAYREAERQRSPASRG
;
A
#
# COMPACT_ATOMS: atom_id res chain seq x y z
N MET A 1 -20.13 7.73 14.49
CA MET A 1 -18.84 7.04 14.72
C MET A 1 -18.11 6.99 13.39
N GLY A 2 -17.15 7.90 13.20
CA GLY A 2 -16.39 7.98 11.95
C GLY A 2 -15.46 6.78 11.84
N HIS A 3 -15.58 6.02 10.76
CA HIS A 3 -14.56 5.05 10.38
C HIS A 3 -13.32 5.84 9.98
N VAL A 4 -12.43 6.09 10.94
CA VAL A 4 -11.06 6.48 10.65
C VAL A 4 -10.41 5.23 10.08
N VAL A 5 -10.41 5.12 8.74
CA VAL A 5 -9.44 4.27 8.08
C VAL A 5 -8.09 4.82 8.52
N ALA A 6 -7.37 4.06 9.34
CA ALA A 6 -6.02 4.41 9.74
C ALA A 6 -5.19 4.53 8.45
N ALA A 7 -5.04 5.75 7.94
CA ALA A 7 -4.05 6.02 6.92
C ALA A 7 -2.71 5.66 7.57
N ALA A 8 -2.01 4.67 7.01
CA ALA A 8 -0.66 4.36 7.42
C ALA A 8 0.12 5.68 7.43
N ARG A 9 0.55 6.10 8.63
CA ARG A 9 1.29 7.33 8.83
C ARG A 9 2.52 7.24 7.93
N ALA A 10 2.58 8.06 6.87
CA ALA A 10 3.68 7.99 5.94
C ALA A 10 4.99 8.16 6.73
N PRO A 11 5.99 7.27 6.57
CA PRO A 11 7.30 7.51 7.11
C PRO A 11 7.77 8.86 6.55
N VAL A 12 8.21 9.76 7.44
CA VAL A 12 8.81 11.03 7.01
C VAL A 12 10.14 10.66 6.37
N LEU A 13 10.13 10.48 5.06
CA LEU A 13 11.35 10.28 4.31
C LEU A 13 12.18 11.56 4.39
N PRO A 14 13.50 11.47 4.58
CA PRO A 14 14.36 12.65 4.64
C PRO A 14 14.48 13.37 3.30
N CYS A 15 13.96 12.79 2.20
CA CYS A 15 13.97 13.40 0.90
C CYS A 15 12.80 14.38 0.71
N PRO A 16 13.04 15.53 0.05
CA PRO A 16 11.98 16.49 -0.29
C PRO A 16 10.86 15.80 -1.10
N GLN A 17 9.63 15.96 -0.64
CA GLN A 17 8.45 15.50 -1.39
C GLN A 17 7.98 16.59 -2.37
N PRO A 18 7.40 16.22 -3.52
CA PRO A 18 6.78 17.19 -4.42
C PRO A 18 5.70 18.01 -3.70
N ALA A 19 5.52 19.27 -4.13
CA ALA A 19 4.41 20.08 -3.67
C ALA A 19 3.09 19.55 -4.27
N TRP A 20 2.12 19.30 -3.40
CA TRP A 20 0.77 18.86 -3.78
C TRP A 20 -0.27 19.83 -3.21
N GLU A 21 -1.32 20.09 -3.97
CA GLU A 21 -2.43 20.96 -3.56
C GLU A 21 -3.21 20.39 -2.36
N SER A 22 -3.34 19.06 -2.30
CA SER A 22 -3.91 18.34 -1.17
C SER A 22 -3.42 16.88 -1.17
N GLU A 23 -3.63 16.18 -0.05
CA GLU A 23 -3.32 14.75 0.03
C GLU A 23 -4.22 13.91 -0.88
N ALA A 24 -5.50 14.29 -1.04
CA ALA A 24 -6.39 13.60 -1.97
C ALA A 24 -5.90 13.74 -3.42
N ARG A 25 -5.49 14.95 -3.81
CA ARG A 25 -4.89 15.25 -5.12
C ARG A 25 -3.66 14.40 -5.35
N ARG A 26 -2.74 14.34 -4.38
CA ARG A 26 -1.54 13.49 -4.42
C ARG A 26 -1.88 12.04 -4.71
N ILE A 27 -2.82 11.46 -3.98
CA ILE A 27 -3.22 10.06 -4.13
C ILE A 27 -3.80 9.80 -5.53
N VAL A 28 -4.74 10.63 -5.98
CA VAL A 28 -5.42 10.48 -7.28
C VAL A 28 -4.44 10.61 -8.43
N ASP A 29 -3.57 11.62 -8.39
CA ASP A 29 -2.55 11.83 -9.41
C ASP A 29 -1.55 10.67 -9.48
N ILE A 30 -1.06 10.19 -8.33
CA ILE A 30 -0.15 9.05 -8.29
C ILE A 30 -0.85 7.81 -8.87
N GLN A 31 -2.07 7.51 -8.44
CA GLN A 31 -2.83 6.36 -8.96
C GLN A 31 -3.02 6.45 -10.48
N ARG A 32 -3.37 7.63 -11.02
CA ARG A 32 -3.48 7.87 -12.47
C ARG A 32 -2.18 7.68 -13.24
N ARG A 33 -1.04 7.95 -12.61
CA ARG A 33 0.29 7.77 -13.22
C ARG A 33 0.71 6.31 -13.21
N VAL A 34 0.57 5.63 -12.08
CA VAL A 34 1.10 4.27 -11.89
C VAL A 34 0.18 3.19 -12.47
N GLN A 35 -1.13 3.44 -12.56
CA GLN A 35 -2.08 2.46 -13.10
C GLN A 35 -2.20 2.58 -14.63
N ALA A 36 -2.26 1.44 -15.32
CA ALA A 36 -2.59 1.37 -16.74
C ALA A 36 -4.00 1.93 -17.00
N ILE A 37 -4.95 1.43 -16.20
CA ILE A 37 -6.37 1.70 -16.27
C ILE A 37 -6.82 2.04 -14.85
N THR A 38 -7.12 3.30 -14.61
CA THR A 38 -7.75 3.72 -13.35
C THR A 38 -9.27 3.50 -13.41
N PRO A 39 -9.94 3.30 -12.26
CA PRO A 39 -11.40 3.30 -12.20
C PRO A 39 -11.98 4.58 -12.83
N ALA A 40 -13.17 4.48 -13.41
CA ALA A 40 -13.81 5.59 -14.12
C ALA A 40 -14.04 6.79 -13.19
N PHE A 41 -14.48 6.56 -11.95
CA PHE A 41 -14.67 7.60 -10.94
C PHE A 41 -13.58 7.61 -9.87
N LEU A 42 -12.34 7.89 -10.25
CA LEU A 42 -11.25 8.21 -9.30
C LEU A 42 -11.00 9.72 -9.27
N THR A 43 -11.49 10.42 -8.25
CA THR A 43 -11.35 11.89 -8.15
C THR A 43 -11.00 12.33 -6.74
N ASP A 44 -10.31 13.46 -6.64
CA ASP A 44 -10.19 14.22 -5.41
C ASP A 44 -11.38 15.18 -5.32
N LEU A 45 -11.89 15.42 -4.11
CA LEU A 45 -12.89 16.43 -3.83
C LEU A 45 -12.63 17.09 -2.48
N THR A 46 -12.98 18.37 -2.38
CA THR A 46 -12.92 19.11 -1.12
C THR A 46 -14.33 19.25 -0.57
N PHE A 47 -14.54 18.83 0.67
CA PHE A 47 -15.80 18.96 1.39
C PHE A 47 -15.53 19.47 2.80
N ASP A 48 -16.20 20.55 3.20
CA ASP A 48 -16.02 21.21 4.51
C ASP A 48 -14.55 21.52 4.85
N GLY A 49 -13.80 22.03 3.85
CA GLY A 49 -12.37 22.36 3.99
C GLY A 49 -11.43 21.15 4.10
N GLN A 50 -11.95 19.93 4.04
CA GLN A 50 -11.18 18.68 4.07
C GLN A 50 -11.13 18.03 2.69
N SER A 51 -9.98 17.46 2.34
CA SER A 51 -9.78 16.77 1.07
C SER A 51 -10.08 15.28 1.19
N TYR A 52 -10.85 14.74 0.25
CA TYR A 52 -11.25 13.33 0.19
C TYR A 52 -10.93 12.72 -1.18
N VAL A 53 -10.65 11.43 -1.19
CA VAL A 53 -10.56 10.63 -2.42
C VAL A 53 -11.89 9.90 -2.60
N LEU A 54 -12.58 10.18 -3.70
CA LEU A 54 -13.74 9.44 -4.14
C LEU A 54 -13.29 8.42 -5.20
N LYS A 55 -13.61 7.16 -4.95
CA LYS A 55 -13.29 6.04 -5.83
C LYS A 55 -14.53 5.18 -6.04
N GLU A 56 -14.80 4.83 -7.30
CA GLU A 56 -15.80 3.81 -7.62
C GLU A 56 -15.50 2.50 -6.89
N LEU A 57 -16.54 1.90 -6.31
CA LEU A 57 -16.46 0.54 -5.78
C LEU A 57 -16.39 -0.43 -6.95
N LEU A 58 -15.22 -1.00 -7.19
CA LEU A 58 -15.07 -2.12 -8.11
C LEU A 58 -15.48 -3.40 -7.37
N PRO A 59 -16.54 -4.11 -7.81
CA PRO A 59 -17.03 -5.32 -7.15
C PRO A 59 -15.98 -6.44 -7.10
N ASP A 60 -15.12 -6.47 -8.11
CA ASP A 60 -14.04 -7.42 -8.27
C ASP A 60 -12.69 -6.69 -8.18
N GLN A 61 -12.42 -6.06 -7.02
CA GLN A 61 -11.04 -5.70 -6.74
C GLN A 61 -10.27 -7.02 -6.66
N ASP A 62 -9.46 -7.26 -7.69
CA ASP A 62 -8.63 -8.45 -7.92
C ASP A 62 -7.81 -8.77 -6.65
N ARG A 63 -8.40 -9.58 -5.77
CA ARG A 63 -7.78 -9.98 -4.51
C ARG A 63 -7.04 -11.27 -4.81
N LEU A 64 -5.73 -11.25 -4.63
CA LEU A 64 -4.91 -12.45 -4.64
C LEU A 64 -5.31 -13.33 -3.45
N THR A 65 -6.02 -14.42 -3.72
CA THR A 65 -6.27 -15.46 -2.72
C THR A 65 -5.02 -16.32 -2.59
N LEU A 66 -4.18 -15.94 -1.63
CA LEU A 66 -2.90 -16.63 -1.37
C LEU A 66 -3.09 -18.03 -0.76
N ASP A 67 -4.29 -18.39 -0.32
CA ASP A 67 -4.64 -19.74 0.15
C ASP A 67 -4.50 -20.81 -0.95
N HIS A 68 -4.71 -20.46 -2.22
CA HIS A 68 -4.59 -21.37 -3.38
C HIS A 68 -3.16 -21.80 -3.72
N TRP A 69 -2.14 -21.31 -3.00
CA TRP A 69 -0.77 -21.75 -3.21
C TRP A 69 -0.53 -23.20 -2.75
N ASP A 70 -1.41 -23.77 -1.90
CA ASP A 70 -1.36 -25.16 -1.39
C ASP A 70 0.01 -25.57 -0.80
N GLY A 71 0.78 -24.63 -0.26
CA GLY A 71 2.15 -24.88 0.21
C GLY A 71 3.18 -25.10 -0.90
N LYS A 72 2.82 -24.89 -2.17
CA LYS A 72 3.72 -25.04 -3.33
C LYS A 72 4.45 -23.72 -3.58
N LEU A 73 5.69 -23.64 -3.11
CA LEU A 73 6.53 -22.45 -3.22
C LEU A 73 6.64 -21.90 -4.66
N ALA A 74 6.78 -22.77 -5.65
CA ALA A 74 6.87 -22.37 -7.07
C ALA A 74 5.66 -21.54 -7.55
N ARG A 75 4.45 -21.78 -7.01
CA ARG A 75 3.27 -20.96 -7.34
C ARG A 75 3.37 -19.56 -6.75
N LEU A 76 3.88 -19.46 -5.52
CA LEU A 76 4.10 -18.18 -4.85
C LEU A 76 5.20 -17.38 -5.56
N GLU A 77 6.28 -18.04 -5.98
CA GLU A 77 7.35 -17.42 -6.77
C GLU A 77 6.83 -16.81 -8.07
N MET A 78 5.96 -17.53 -8.79
CA MET A 78 5.34 -17.03 -10.01
C MET A 78 4.53 -15.75 -9.75
N VAL A 79 3.68 -15.75 -8.72
CA VAL A 79 2.91 -14.55 -8.32
C VAL A 79 3.84 -13.39 -7.97
N MET A 80 4.92 -13.64 -7.23
CA MET A 80 5.88 -12.60 -6.87
C MET A 80 6.62 -12.03 -8.09
N CYS A 81 6.98 -12.87 -9.06
CA CYS A 81 7.57 -12.43 -10.33
C CYS A 81 6.61 -11.54 -11.11
N ASP A 82 5.34 -11.95 -11.25
CA ASP A 82 4.33 -11.18 -11.98
C ASP A 82 4.04 -9.83 -11.30
N MET A 83 3.88 -9.84 -9.97
CA MET A 83 3.71 -8.61 -9.20
C MET A 83 4.92 -7.68 -9.32
N GLY A 84 6.14 -8.24 -9.29
CA GLY A 84 7.37 -7.49 -9.50
C GLY A 84 7.43 -6.83 -10.88
N ALA A 85 7.05 -7.56 -11.93
CA ALA A 85 7.00 -7.04 -13.29
C ALA A 85 5.96 -5.93 -13.45
N LEU A 86 4.77 -6.09 -12.85
CA LEU A 86 3.70 -5.08 -12.85
C LEU A 86 4.16 -3.80 -12.13
N LEU A 87 4.81 -3.92 -10.98
CA LEU A 87 5.36 -2.78 -10.23
C LEU A 87 6.47 -2.07 -11.02
N ALA A 88 7.39 -2.82 -11.63
CA ALA A 88 8.44 -2.25 -12.47
C ALA A 88 7.85 -1.43 -13.64
N TRP A 89 6.82 -1.96 -14.31
CA TRP A 89 6.13 -1.25 -15.37
C TRP A 89 5.42 0.02 -14.86
N ALA A 90 4.77 -0.05 -13.70
CA ALA A 90 4.14 1.10 -13.07
C ALA A 90 5.15 2.22 -12.73
N HIS A 91 6.34 1.85 -12.24
CA HIS A 91 7.43 2.79 -11.96
C HIS A 91 7.99 3.42 -13.25
N LEU A 92 8.23 2.62 -14.29
CA LEU A 92 8.70 3.14 -15.58
C LEU A 92 7.70 4.10 -16.22
N ARG A 93 6.40 3.74 -16.21
CA ARG A 93 5.31 4.59 -16.72
C ARG A 93 5.19 5.93 -15.99
N SER A 94 5.47 5.95 -14.70
CA SER A 94 5.38 7.16 -13.87
C SER A 94 6.71 7.89 -13.69
N SER A 95 7.79 7.38 -14.29
CA SER A 95 9.15 7.92 -14.16
C SER A 95 9.31 9.34 -14.72
N GLY A 96 10.33 10.05 -14.23
CA GLY A 96 10.68 11.41 -14.66
C GLY A 96 9.68 12.52 -14.29
N ARG A 97 8.66 12.24 -13.45
CA ARG A 97 7.67 13.24 -13.05
C ARG A 97 8.02 13.87 -11.71
N GLN A 98 7.92 15.21 -11.63
CA GLN A 98 8.13 15.96 -10.38
C GLN A 98 9.46 15.65 -9.68
N GLY A 99 10.53 15.45 -10.45
CA GLY A 99 11.87 15.15 -9.93
C GLY A 99 12.12 13.68 -9.57
N SER A 100 11.17 12.76 -9.84
CA SER A 100 11.41 11.33 -9.69
C SER A 100 12.48 10.82 -10.68
N ALA A 101 13.16 9.73 -10.33
CA ALA A 101 14.06 9.01 -11.24
C ALA A 101 13.40 8.76 -12.61
N ASN A 102 14.18 8.92 -13.68
CA ASN A 102 13.78 8.60 -15.05
C ASN A 102 14.01 7.10 -15.35
N ALA A 103 13.64 6.66 -16.54
CA ALA A 103 13.78 5.26 -16.94
C ALA A 103 15.23 4.74 -16.85
N ASP A 104 16.21 5.54 -17.27
CA ASP A 104 17.63 5.17 -17.21
C ASP A 104 18.12 4.97 -15.78
N ALA A 105 17.74 5.88 -14.87
CA ALA A 105 18.05 5.77 -13.46
C ALA A 105 17.42 4.52 -12.83
N TRP A 106 16.19 4.16 -13.22
CA TRP A 106 15.56 2.91 -12.77
C TRP A 106 16.28 1.66 -13.30
N MET A 107 16.69 1.66 -14.58
CA MET A 107 17.46 0.55 -15.15
C MET A 107 18.82 0.40 -14.45
N ALA A 108 19.51 1.52 -14.19
CA ALA A 108 20.78 1.51 -13.46
C ALA A 108 20.62 0.98 -12.03
N TYR A 109 19.59 1.44 -11.31
CA TYR A 109 19.28 0.95 -9.97
C TYR A 109 18.98 -0.56 -9.96
N GLY A 110 18.20 -1.04 -10.93
CA GLY A 110 17.89 -2.47 -11.07
C GLY A 110 19.10 -3.32 -11.44
N ALA A 111 20.09 -2.77 -12.15
CA ALA A 111 21.33 -3.45 -12.49
C ALA A 111 22.28 -3.59 -11.29
N ASP A 112 22.20 -2.68 -10.32
CA ASP A 112 23.06 -2.65 -9.13
C ASP A 112 22.42 -3.38 -7.93
N VAL A 113 21.95 -4.61 -8.14
CA VAL A 113 21.23 -5.41 -7.11
C VAL A 113 22.03 -5.55 -5.82
N ALA A 114 23.35 -5.64 -5.92
CA ALA A 114 24.24 -5.83 -4.79
C ALA A 114 24.21 -4.67 -3.79
N SER A 115 23.92 -3.44 -4.24
CA SER A 115 23.96 -2.26 -3.36
C SER A 115 22.73 -2.10 -2.46
N TRP A 116 21.59 -2.72 -2.80
CA TRP A 116 20.33 -2.52 -2.07
C TRP A 116 19.66 -3.80 -1.56
N ARG A 117 20.05 -4.98 -2.04
CA ARG A 117 19.36 -6.24 -1.70
C ARG A 117 19.38 -6.55 -0.20
N ALA A 118 20.50 -6.32 0.48
CA ALA A 118 20.62 -6.58 1.91
C ALA A 118 19.64 -5.71 2.72
N ASP A 119 19.71 -4.38 2.51
CA ASP A 119 18.83 -3.41 3.17
C ASP A 119 17.34 -3.68 2.91
N LEU A 120 16.99 -4.11 1.68
CA LEU A 120 15.62 -4.49 1.36
C LEU A 120 15.14 -5.72 2.16
N LEU A 121 15.99 -6.74 2.29
CA LEU A 121 15.65 -7.95 3.06
C LEU A 121 15.54 -7.63 4.55
N ASP A 122 16.43 -6.79 5.09
CA ASP A 122 16.37 -6.34 6.47
C ASP A 122 15.08 -5.54 6.73
N HIS A 123 14.70 -4.65 5.82
CA HIS A 123 13.45 -3.90 5.90
C HIS A 123 12.22 -4.83 5.85
N ALA A 124 12.23 -5.84 4.99
CA ALA A 124 11.14 -6.81 4.89
C ALA A 124 10.99 -7.63 6.18
N GLN A 125 12.10 -8.06 6.80
CA GLN A 125 12.10 -8.77 8.07
C GLN A 125 11.59 -7.89 9.22
N ALA A 126 12.03 -6.63 9.27
CA ALA A 126 11.52 -5.67 10.26
C ALA A 126 10.02 -5.42 10.07
N GLY A 127 9.56 -5.26 8.83
CA GLY A 127 8.15 -5.13 8.49
C GLY A 127 7.31 -6.33 8.91
N GLN A 128 7.81 -7.55 8.71
CA GLN A 128 7.16 -8.78 9.17
C GLN A 128 6.95 -8.77 10.69
N GLN A 129 8.00 -8.42 11.45
CA GLN A 129 7.92 -8.35 12.91
C GLN A 129 6.89 -7.31 13.37
N GLN A 130 6.88 -6.14 12.72
CA GLN A 130 5.92 -5.09 13.02
C GLN A 130 4.47 -5.55 12.76
N VAL A 131 4.20 -6.16 11.61
CA VAL A 131 2.85 -6.64 11.26
C VAL A 131 2.35 -7.68 12.26
N LEU A 132 3.23 -8.57 12.73
CA LEU A 132 2.87 -9.55 13.78
C LEU A 132 2.52 -8.86 15.10
N ALA A 133 3.34 -7.90 15.54
CA ALA A 133 3.09 -7.14 16.76
C ALA A 133 1.78 -6.31 16.68
N ASP A 134 1.51 -5.70 15.53
CA ASP A 134 0.27 -4.97 15.26
C ASP A 134 -0.94 -5.90 15.31
N TRP A 135 -0.82 -7.10 14.72
CA TRP A 135 -1.88 -8.12 14.77
C TRP A 135 -2.15 -8.58 16.21
N GLU A 136 -1.12 -8.85 17.00
CA GLU A 136 -1.28 -9.24 18.41
C GLU A 136 -2.00 -8.15 19.22
N SER A 137 -1.59 -6.90 19.00
CA SER A 137 -2.19 -5.72 19.64
C SER A 137 -3.67 -5.57 19.25
N TYR A 138 -3.98 -5.68 17.96
CA TYR A 138 -5.35 -5.66 17.46
C TYR A 138 -6.18 -6.82 18.05
N ALA A 139 -5.66 -8.05 18.04
CA ALA A 139 -6.35 -9.22 18.54
C ALA A 139 -6.64 -9.13 20.05
N ALA A 140 -5.74 -8.51 20.83
CA ALA A 140 -5.97 -8.25 22.26
C ALA A 140 -7.07 -7.20 22.46
N ALA A 141 -7.01 -6.07 21.75
CA ALA A 141 -8.00 -5.01 21.83
C ALA A 141 -9.39 -5.49 21.38
N TYR A 142 -9.45 -6.29 20.31
CA TYR A 142 -10.68 -6.87 19.80
C TYR A 142 -11.32 -7.82 20.83
N ARG A 143 -10.54 -8.72 21.45
CA ARG A 143 -11.02 -9.61 22.51
C ARG A 143 -11.56 -8.84 23.72
N GLU A 144 -10.90 -7.75 24.09
CA GLU A 144 -11.37 -6.88 25.19
C GLU A 144 -12.68 -6.19 24.85
N ALA A 145 -12.81 -5.66 23.63
CA ALA A 145 -14.05 -5.05 23.16
C ALA A 145 -15.22 -6.04 23.13
N GLU A 146 -14.98 -7.29 22.71
CA GLU A 146 -16.01 -8.34 22.72
C GLU A 146 -16.44 -8.72 24.15
N ARG A 147 -15.51 -8.76 25.13
CA ARG A 147 -15.85 -9.00 26.55
C ARG A 147 -16.74 -7.89 27.12
N GLN A 148 -16.44 -6.64 26.81
CA GLN A 148 -17.23 -5.49 27.26
C GLN A 148 -18.62 -5.44 26.61
N ARG A 149 -18.77 -6.04 25.42
CA ARG A 149 -20.02 -6.10 24.65
C ARG A 149 -20.96 -7.22 25.11
N SER A 150 -20.45 -8.25 25.78
CA SER A 150 -21.27 -9.26 26.47
C SER A 150 -21.53 -8.84 27.91
N PRO A 151 -22.66 -8.16 28.23
CA PRO A 151 -23.02 -7.98 29.63
C PRO A 151 -23.29 -9.37 30.20
N ALA A 152 -22.59 -9.70 31.29
CA ALA A 152 -22.93 -10.86 32.10
C ALA A 152 -24.45 -10.92 32.27
N SER A 153 -25.04 -12.06 31.92
CA SER A 153 -26.39 -12.43 32.31
C SER A 153 -26.50 -12.25 33.83
N ARG A 154 -27.01 -11.08 34.26
CA ARG A 154 -27.36 -10.82 35.65
C ARG A 154 -28.60 -11.67 35.92
N GLY A 155 -28.39 -12.75 36.66
CA GLY A 155 -29.46 -13.44 37.39
C GLY A 155 -29.99 -12.60 38.53
#